data_AF-A0A928ZMW4-F1
#
_entry.id   AF-A0A928ZMW4-F1
#
_cell.length_a   1.000
_cell.length_b   1.000
_cell.length_c   1.000
_cell.angle_alpha   90.00
_cell.angle_beta   90.00
_cell.angle_gamma   90.00
#
_symmetry.space_group_name_H-M   'P 1'
#
loop_
_entity.id
_entity.type
_entity.pdbx_description
1 polymer ?
#
loop_
_entity_poly.entity_id
_entity_poly.type
_entity_poly.pdbx_seq_one_letter_code
_entity_poly.pdbx_strand_id
1 'polypeptide(L)' 'MNTHLQPGKFVRLKGQPIDLPDFVLERYLGSFCWIRQQSWGNLIHWKVDVASIEGAQMS' A
#
# COMPACT_ATOMS: atom_id res chain seq x y z
N MET A 1 -5.92 -11.31 -12.28
CA MET A 1 -6.10 -10.33 -11.19
C MET A 1 -5.11 -10.68 -10.10
N ASN A 2 -4.30 -9.73 -9.63
CA ASN A 2 -3.34 -9.97 -8.56
C ASN A 2 -4.14 -10.08 -7.25
N THR A 3 -4.36 -11.31 -6.77
CA THR A 3 -5.29 -11.61 -5.66
C THR A 3 -4.90 -10.97 -4.33
N HIS A 4 -3.66 -10.47 -4.24
CA HIS A 4 -3.09 -9.89 -3.04
C HIS A 4 -3.34 -8.38 -2.91
N LEU A 5 -3.57 -7.65 -4.01
CA LEU A 5 -3.75 -6.19 -3.99
C LEU A 5 -5.22 -5.81 -4.01
N GLN A 6 -5.82 -5.86 -2.83
CA GLN A 6 -7.25 -5.54 -2.62
C GLN A 6 -7.41 -4.37 -1.65
N PRO A 7 -8.43 -3.51 -1.87
CA PRO A 7 -8.77 -2.45 -0.91
C PRO A 7 -8.88 -2.97 0.53
N GLY A 8 -8.33 -2.23 1.48
CA GLY A 8 -8.29 -2.55 2.90
C GLY A 8 -7.09 -3.40 3.33
N LYS A 9 -6.30 -3.95 2.40
CA LYS A 9 -5.09 -4.71 2.74
C LYS A 9 -3.91 -3.80 3.05
N PHE A 10 -3.00 -4.29 3.89
CA PHE A 10 -1.76 -3.61 4.20
C PHE A 10 -0.69 -3.93 3.15
N VAL A 11 0.05 -2.90 2.73
CA VAL A 11 1.11 -3.00 1.73
C VAL A 11 2.35 -2.24 2.17
N ARG A 12 3.52 -2.79 1.84
CA ARG A 12 4.81 -2.11 1.99
C ARG A 12 5.37 -1.69 0.64
N LEU A 13 6.00 -0.52 0.62
CA LEU A 13 6.79 -0.07 -0.51
C LEU A 13 8.20 -0.64 -0.44
N LYS A 14 8.81 -0.87 -1.61
CA LYS A 14 10.22 -1.22 -1.73
C LYS A 14 11.09 -0.17 -1.07
N GLY A 15 11.99 -0.59 -0.18
CA GLY A 15 12.86 0.32 0.57
C GLY A 15 12.15 1.15 1.64
N GLN A 16 10.89 0.82 1.98
CA GLN A 16 10.22 1.42 3.13
C GLN A 16 11.02 1.11 4.41
N PRO A 17 11.33 2.13 5.25
CA PRO A 17 12.00 1.92 6.53
C PRO A 17 11.26 0.91 7.39
N ILE A 18 11.99 0.10 8.17
CA ILE A 18 11.38 -0.97 8.97
C ILE A 18 10.53 -0.44 10.12
N ASP A 19 10.88 0.73 10.64
CA ASP A 19 10.17 1.48 11.66
C ASP A 19 8.93 2.20 11.13
N LEU A 20 8.77 2.29 9.81
CA LEU A 20 7.59 2.86 9.19
C LEU A 20 6.45 1.83 9.12
N PRO A 21 5.26 2.14 9.68
CA PRO A 21 4.09 1.27 9.55
C PRO A 21 3.66 1.07 8.10
N ASP A 22 3.03 -0.06 7.81
CA ASP A 22 2.50 -0.36 6.48
C ASP A 22 1.44 0.65 6.03
N PHE A 23 1.23 0.76 4.73
CA PHE A 23 0.16 1.57 4.16
C PHE A 23 -1.09 0.72 3.95
N VAL A 24 -2.26 1.36 3.95
CA VAL A 24 -3.53 0.73 3.57
C VAL A 24 -3.75 0.95 2.08
N LEU A 25 -3.96 -0.13 1.32
CA LEU A 25 -4.38 -0.06 -0.07
C LEU A 25 -5.85 0.37 -0.13
N GLU A 26 -6.15 1.44 -0.86
CA GLU A 26 -7.52 1.94 -1.01
C GLU A 26 -8.13 1.56 -2.35
N ARG A 27 -7.34 1.62 -3.42
CA ARG A 27 -7.80 1.28 -4.78
C ARG A 27 -6.70 0.60 -5.57
N TYR A 28 -7.06 -0.44 -6.30
CA TYR A 28 -6.17 -1.11 -7.25
C TYR A 28 -6.69 -0.89 -8.67
N LEU A 29 -5.82 -0.38 -9.54
CA LEU A 29 -6.13 0.01 -10.92
C LEU A 29 -5.26 -0.75 -11.93
N GLY A 30 -4.85 -1.98 -11.61
CA GLY A 30 -4.04 -2.83 -12.48
C GLY A 30 -2.54 -2.56 -12.35
N SER A 31 -2.05 -1.46 -12.92
CA SER A 31 -0.62 -1.09 -12.87
C SER A 31 -0.30 -0.10 -11.75
N PHE A 32 -1.31 0.58 -11.21
CA PHE A 32 -1.16 1.55 -10.12
C PHE A 32 -2.14 1.22 -9.00
N CYS A 33 -1.85 1.72 -7.81
CA CYS A 33 -2.77 1.71 -6.69
C CYS A 33 -2.73 3.03 -5.93
N TRP A 34 -3.82 3.30 -5.22
CA TRP A 34 -3.87 4.36 -4.23
C TRP A 34 -3.66 3.73 -2.86
N ILE A 35 -2.73 4.29 -2.10
CA ILE A 35 -2.42 3.86 -0.73
C ILE A 35 -2.53 5.05 0.22
N ARG A 36 -2.79 4.79 1.50
CA ARG A 36 -2.79 5.81 2.55
C ARG A 36 -2.08 5.36 3.81
N GLN A 37 -1.65 6.30 4.63
CA GLN A 37 -1.16 6.00 5.98
C GLN A 37 -2.30 5.44 6.87
N GLN A 38 -1.94 4.63 7.86
CA GLN A 38 -2.91 4.04 8.78
C GLN A 38 -3.54 5.11 9.70
N SER A 39 -2.71 5.83 10.46
CA SER A 39 -3.21 6.76 11.50
C SER A 39 -2.16 7.67 12.16
N TRP A 40 -0.89 7.63 11.74
CA TRP A 40 0.18 8.43 12.35
C TRP A 40 0.39 9.74 11.55
N GLY A 41 -0.26 10.81 11.99
CA GLY A 41 -0.13 12.15 11.39
C GLY A 41 -1.25 12.51 10.41
N ASN A 42 -0.97 13.48 9.53
CA ASN A 42 -1.94 13.93 8.53
C ASN A 42 -2.24 12.82 7.54
N LEU A 43 -3.51 12.66 7.20
CA LEU A 43 -3.93 11.65 6.22
C LEU A 43 -3.45 12.03 4.82
N ILE A 44 -2.46 11.29 4.32
CA ILE A 44 -1.92 11.47 2.97
C ILE A 44 -2.25 10.23 2.14
N HIS A 45 -2.70 10.48 0.90
CA HIS A 45 -3.01 9.47 -0.11
C HIS A 45 -2.00 9.58 -1.25
N TRP A 46 -1.42 8.46 -1.64
CA TRP A 46 -0.43 8.41 -2.72
C TRP A 46 -0.86 7.45 -3.82
N LYS A 47 -0.65 7.88 -5.07
CA LYS A 47 -0.68 6.98 -6.22
C LYS A 47 0.72 6.40 -6.40
N VAL A 48 0.82 5.07 -6.38
CA VAL A 48 2.09 4.36 -6.56
C VAL A 48 1.96 3.27 -7.62
N ASP A 49 3.06 2.97 -8.28
CA ASP A 49 3.17 1.83 -9.19
C ASP A 49 3.10 0.52 -8.42
N VAL A 50 2.37 -0.46 -8.94
CA VAL A 50 2.27 -1.80 -8.35
C VAL A 50 3.65 -2.47 -8.27
N ALA A 51 4.54 -2.16 -9.21
CA ALA A 51 5.92 -2.64 -9.20
C ALA A 51 6.75 -2.13 -8.01
N SER A 52 6.30 -1.07 -7.32
CA SER A 52 6.93 -0.54 -6.12
C SER A 52 6.47 -1.22 -4.82
N ILE A 53 5.44 -2.07 -4.88
CA ILE A 53 4.95 -2.81 -3.71
C ILE A 53 5.75 -4.11 -3.56
N GLU A 54 6.25 -4.35 -2.36
CA GLU A 54 7.07 -5.51 -2.01
C GLU A 54 6.21 -6.74 -1.65
N GLY A 55 4.95 -6.51 -1.27
CA GLY A 55 3.94 -7.53 -1.03
C GLY A 55 2.75 -6.95 -0.28
N ALA A 56 1.56 -7.53 -0.46
CA ALA A 56 0.44 -7.25 0.43
C ALA A 56 0.47 -8.27 1.56
N GLN A 57 0.60 -7.80 2.81
CA GLN A 57 0.54 -8.70 3.95
C GLN A 57 -0.89 -9.22 4.11
N MET A 58 -1.01 -10.54 4.24
CA MET A 58 -2.24 -11.17 4.69
C MET A 58 -2.38 -10.87 6.19
N SER A 59 -3.33 -9.99 6.52
CA SER A 59 -3.95 -9.90 7.84
C SER A 59 -4.52 -11.24 8.27
#